data_AF-A0A441C455-F1
#
_entry.id   AF-A0A441C455-F1
#
_cell.length_a   1.000
_cell.length_b   1.000
_cell.length_c   1.000
_cell.angle_alpha   90.00
_cell.angle_beta   90.00
_cell.angle_gamma   90.00
#
_symmetry.space_group_name_H-M   'P 1'
#
loop_
_entity.id
_entity.type
_entity.pdbx_description
1 polymer ?
#
loop_
_entity_poly.entity_id
_entity_poly.type
_entity_poly.pdbx_seq_one_letter_code
_entity_poly.pdbx_strand_id
1 'polypeptide(L)'
;EVARWFSEQQLRKIHDAASLVAGPMARDVPIVGAGTGRWQIRRLAKRMQRRFVDFAEIIPAGDAVRGEASSVAPASAVALLAGFQL
;
A
#
# COMPACT_ATOMS: atom_id res chain seq x y z
N GLU A 1 -12.34 20.09 -10.63
CA GLU A 1 -11.05 19.85 -11.33
C GLU A 1 -9.82 19.90 -10.43
N VAL A 2 -9.74 20.84 -9.48
CA VAL A 2 -8.59 21.01 -8.57
C VAL A 2 -8.27 19.77 -7.72
N ALA A 3 -9.27 19.08 -7.14
CA ALA A 3 -9.04 17.87 -6.34
C ALA A 3 -8.37 16.74 -7.14
N ARG A 4 -8.79 16.55 -8.41
CA ARG A 4 -8.16 15.59 -9.34
C ARG A 4 -6.71 15.97 -9.60
N TRP A 5 -6.43 17.26 -9.80
CA TRP A 5 -5.07 17.75 -9.98
C TRP A 5 -4.19 17.45 -8.76
N PHE A 6 -4.65 17.73 -7.54
CA PHE A 6 -3.91 17.41 -6.32
C PHE A 6 -3.66 15.90 -6.16
N SER A 7 -4.67 15.07 -6.44
CA SER A 7 -4.53 13.62 -6.44
C SER A 7 -3.46 13.13 -7.43
N GLU A 8 -3.36 13.73 -8.62
CA GLU A 8 -2.28 13.43 -9.57
C GLU A 8 -0.92 13.91 -9.10
N GLN A 9 -0.82 15.12 -8.51
CA GLN A 9 0.45 15.62 -7.99
C GLN A 9 1.01 14.72 -6.88
N GLN A 10 0.14 14.25 -5.97
CA GLN A 10 0.51 13.28 -4.96
C GLN A 10 1.01 11.97 -5.60
N LEU A 11 0.28 11.44 -6.58
CA LEU A 11 0.65 10.19 -7.24
C LEU A 11 1.98 10.30 -8.00
N ARG A 12 2.27 11.44 -8.63
CA ARG A 12 3.56 11.70 -9.30
C ARG A 12 4.71 11.68 -8.30
N LYS A 13 4.59 12.41 -7.19
CA LYS A 13 5.63 12.42 -6.13
C LYS A 13 5.93 11.02 -5.61
N ILE A 14 4.90 10.22 -5.36
CA ILE A 14 5.06 8.84 -4.89
C ILE A 14 5.70 7.98 -5.99
N HIS A 15 5.31 8.15 -7.26
CA HIS A 15 5.88 7.43 -8.39
C HIS A 15 7.37 7.68 -8.57
N ASP A 16 7.81 8.94 -8.45
CA ASP A 16 9.21 9.30 -8.60
C ASP A 16 10.05 8.67 -7.48
N ALA A 17 9.58 8.77 -6.22
CA ALA A 17 10.24 8.12 -5.08
C ALA A 17 10.28 6.59 -5.23
N ALA A 18 9.17 5.97 -5.64
CA ALA A 18 9.11 4.53 -5.85
C ALA A 18 10.03 4.06 -6.97
N SER A 19 10.19 4.85 -8.05
CA SER A 19 11.08 4.52 -9.17
C SER A 19 12.55 4.53 -8.74
N LEU A 20 12.95 5.45 -7.86
CA LEU A 20 14.30 5.51 -7.30
C LEU A 20 14.62 4.26 -6.47
N VAL A 21 13.68 3.81 -5.63
CA VAL A 21 13.89 2.65 -4.74
C VAL A 21 13.71 1.32 -5.48
N ALA A 22 12.84 1.25 -6.49
CA ALA A 22 12.55 0.02 -7.22
C ALA A 22 13.58 -0.32 -8.31
N GLY A 23 14.46 0.62 -8.70
CA GLY A 23 15.48 0.42 -9.74
C GLY A 23 16.28 -0.89 -9.63
N PRO A 24 16.81 -1.27 -8.45
CA PRO A 24 17.56 -2.53 -8.28
C PRO A 24 16.66 -3.77 -8.11
N MET A 25 15.33 -3.62 -8.00
CA MET A 25 14.42 -4.72 -7.69
C MET A 25 13.92 -5.42 -8.97
N ALA A 26 13.72 -6.73 -8.89
CA ALA A 26 13.10 -7.50 -9.98
C ALA A 26 11.69 -6.96 -10.32
N ARG A 27 11.27 -7.12 -11.58
CA ARG A 27 10.01 -6.54 -12.09
C ARG A 27 8.75 -7.16 -11.49
N ASP A 28 8.83 -8.40 -11.03
CA ASP A 28 7.75 -9.18 -10.44
C ASP A 28 7.51 -8.88 -8.94
N VAL A 29 8.43 -8.15 -8.31
CA VAL A 29 8.24 -7.67 -6.92
C VAL A 29 6.96 -6.83 -6.84
N PRO A 30 6.01 -7.20 -5.97
CA PRO A 30 4.74 -6.50 -5.85
C PRO A 30 4.88 -5.17 -5.11
N ILE A 31 3.89 -4.30 -5.31
CA ILE A 31 3.69 -3.10 -4.49
C ILE A 31 2.57 -3.41 -3.49
N VAL A 32 2.90 -3.31 -2.20
CA VAL A 32 1.94 -3.49 -1.11
C VAL A 32 1.33 -2.14 -0.73
N GLY A 33 -0.01 -2.05 -0.75
CA GLY A 33 -0.75 -0.87 -0.31
C GLY A 33 -1.26 -1.02 1.11
N ALA A 34 -0.95 -0.06 1.97
CA ALA A 34 -1.41 -0.03 3.36
C ALA A 34 -1.89 1.37 3.76
N GLY A 35 -2.71 1.47 4.80
CA GLY A 35 -3.23 2.73 5.31
C GLY A 35 -4.43 3.27 4.53
N THR A 36 -4.88 4.47 4.93
CA THR A 36 -6.01 5.18 4.33
C THR A 36 -5.76 5.62 2.88
N GLY A 37 -4.49 5.78 2.48
CA GLY A 37 -4.07 6.17 1.14
C GLY A 37 -3.89 5.01 0.14
N ARG A 38 -4.20 3.77 0.52
CA ARG A 38 -3.90 2.56 -0.31
C ARG A 38 -4.48 2.59 -1.72
N TRP A 39 -5.56 3.34 -1.95
CA TRP A 39 -6.12 3.55 -3.28
C TRP A 39 -5.15 4.27 -4.23
N GLN A 40 -4.33 5.22 -3.77
CA GLN A 40 -3.27 5.83 -4.57
C GLN A 40 -2.14 4.84 -4.86
N ILE A 41 -1.82 3.98 -3.90
CA ILE A 41 -0.81 2.94 -4.07
C ILE A 41 -1.24 1.90 -5.11
N ARG A 42 -2.53 1.57 -5.19
CA ARG A 42 -3.08 0.76 -6.28
C ARG A 42 -2.89 1.42 -7.64
N ARG A 43 -3.05 2.74 -7.72
CA ARG A 43 -2.80 3.51 -8.97
C ARG A 43 -1.32 3.55 -9.31
N LEU A 44 -0.45 3.66 -8.31
CA LEU A 44 1.00 3.56 -8.47
C LEU A 44 1.38 2.21 -9.07
N ALA A 45 0.89 1.10 -8.50
CA ALA A 45 1.15 -0.24 -9.00
C ALA A 45 0.74 -0.41 -10.46
N LYS A 46 -0.44 0.12 -10.84
CA LYS A 46 -0.88 0.17 -12.24
C LYS A 46 0.08 0.98 -13.12
N ARG A 47 0.53 2.16 -12.68
CA ARG A 47 1.44 3.04 -13.43
C ARG A 47 2.82 2.41 -13.62
N MET A 48 3.32 1.70 -12.60
CA MET A 48 4.60 0.99 -12.64
C MET A 48 4.51 -0.42 -13.24
N GLN A 49 3.31 -0.84 -13.70
CA GLN A 49 3.05 -2.17 -14.26
C GLN A 49 3.47 -3.32 -13.32
N ARG A 50 3.24 -3.15 -12.01
CA ARG A 50 3.53 -4.15 -10.98
C ARG A 50 2.27 -4.69 -10.35
N ARG A 51 2.33 -5.91 -9.83
CA ARG A 51 1.24 -6.52 -9.07
C ARG A 51 0.97 -5.69 -7.81
N PHE A 52 -0.31 -5.40 -7.55
CA PHE A 52 -0.75 -4.77 -6.30
C PHE A 52 -1.14 -5.85 -5.30
N VAL A 53 -0.76 -5.67 -4.04
CA VAL A 53 -1.21 -6.48 -2.90
C VAL A 53 -1.84 -5.54 -1.88
N ASP A 54 -3.09 -5.76 -1.51
CA ASP A 54 -3.72 -4.98 -0.44
C ASP A 54 -3.26 -5.55 0.91
N PHE A 55 -2.67 -4.72 1.78
CA PHE A 55 -2.31 -5.13 3.13
C PHE A 55 -3.51 -5.67 3.91
N ALA A 56 -4.73 -5.20 3.62
CA ALA A 56 -5.95 -5.72 4.21
C ALA A 56 -6.11 -7.24 4.00
N GLU A 57 -5.73 -7.76 2.84
CA GLU A 57 -5.80 -9.20 2.51
C GLU A 57 -4.80 -10.03 3.31
N ILE A 58 -3.76 -9.42 3.86
CA ILE A 58 -2.74 -10.08 4.68
C ILE A 58 -3.19 -10.19 6.15
N ILE A 59 -4.00 -9.25 6.64
CA ILE A 59 -4.44 -9.22 8.04
C ILE A 59 -5.44 -10.37 8.28
N PRO A 60 -5.20 -11.31 9.22
CA PRO A 60 -6.14 -12.37 9.60
C PRO A 60 -7.28 -11.81 10.47
N ALA A 61 -8.09 -10.92 9.90
CA ALA A 61 -9.24 -10.31 10.55
C ALA A 61 -10.52 -10.61 9.77
N GLY A 62 -11.67 -10.54 10.44
CA GLY A 62 -12.97 -10.60 9.78
C GLY A 62 -13.20 -9.39 8.87
N ASP A 63 -14.00 -9.57 7.81
CA ASP A 63 -14.19 -8.55 6.77
C ASP A 63 -14.74 -7.22 7.31
N ALA A 64 -15.51 -7.27 8.39
CA ALA A 64 -16.07 -6.09 9.06
C ALA A 64 -15.00 -5.12 9.58
N VAL A 65 -13.81 -5.61 9.97
CA VAL A 65 -12.76 -4.79 10.61
C VAL A 65 -11.46 -4.75 9.81
N ARG A 66 -11.33 -5.60 8.79
CA ARG A 66 -10.12 -5.73 7.95
C ARG A 66 -9.69 -4.39 7.33
N GLY A 67 -10.65 -3.60 6.84
CA GLY A 67 -10.39 -2.30 6.23
C GLY A 67 -9.88 -1.26 7.24
N GLU A 68 -10.41 -1.26 8.46
CA GLU A 68 -9.99 -0.38 9.55
C GLU A 68 -8.61 -0.77 10.05
N ALA A 69 -8.36 -2.06 10.26
CA ALA A 69 -7.05 -2.59 10.62
C ALA A 69 -5.97 -2.18 9.60
N SER A 70 -6.26 -2.32 8.30
CA SER A 70 -5.34 -1.85 7.25
C SER A 70 -5.13 -0.33 7.27
N SER A 71 -6.13 0.44 7.72
CA SER A 71 -6.03 1.91 7.84
C SER A 71 -5.10 2.33 8.97
N VAL A 72 -4.92 1.50 10.00
CA VAL A 72 -3.95 1.63 11.09
C VAL A 72 -2.80 0.64 10.95
N ALA A 73 -2.30 0.46 9.72
CA ALA A 73 -1.32 -0.56 9.38
C ALA A 73 -0.14 -0.74 10.35
N PRO A 74 0.48 0.32 10.91
CA PRO A 74 1.56 0.13 11.88
C PRO A 74 1.11 -0.63 13.14
N ALA A 75 -0.04 -0.26 13.72
CA ALA A 75 -0.56 -0.92 14.91
C ALA A 75 -0.95 -2.37 14.63
N SER A 76 -1.60 -2.63 13.49
CA SER A 76 -1.93 -3.99 13.06
C SER A 76 -0.67 -4.84 12.79
N ALA A 77 0.36 -4.27 12.16
CA ALA A 77 1.61 -4.98 11.91
C ALA A 77 2.29 -5.39 13.22
N VAL A 78 2.40 -4.48 14.19
CA VAL A 78 3.00 -4.78 15.51
C VAL A 78 2.18 -5.82 16.27
N ALA A 79 0.85 -5.72 16.27
CA ALA A 79 -0.01 -6.70 16.92
C ALA A 79 0.16 -8.10 16.30
N LEU A 80 0.26 -8.19 14.97
CA LEU A 80 0.53 -9.45 14.28
C LEU A 80 1.91 -10.00 14.63
N LEU A 81 2.96 -9.18 14.57
CA LEU A 81 4.31 -9.59 14.93
C LEU A 81 4.41 -10.11 16.36
N ALA A 82 3.77 -9.43 17.33
CA ALA A 82 3.72 -9.88 18.71
C ALA A 82 2.93 -11.19 18.86
N GLY A 83 1.83 -11.35 18.13
CA GLY A 83 1.05 -12.59 18.10
C GLY A 83 1.76 -13.76 17.44
N PHE A 84 2.67 -13.53 16.49
CA PHE A 84 3.51 -14.56 15.86
C PHE A 84 4.64 -15.08 16.76
N GLN A 85 5.00 -14.35 17.82
CA GLN A 85 6.06 -14.73 18.76
C GLN A 85 5.57 -15.59 19.94
N LEU A 86 4.25 -15.80 20.03
CA LEU A 86 3.58 -16.64 21.04
C LEU A 86 3.20 -17.99 20.44
#